data_AF-A0A7S1ZE86-F1
#
_entry.id   AF-A0A7S1ZE86-F1
#
_cell.length_a   1.000
_cell.length_b   1.000
_cell.length_c   1.000
_cell.angle_alpha   90.00
_cell.angle_beta   90.00
_cell.angle_gamma   90.00
#
_symmetry.space_group_name_H-M   'P 1'
#
loop_
_entity.id
_entity.type
_entity.pdbx_description
1 polymer ?
#
loop_
_entity_poly.entity_id
_entity_poly.type
_entity_poly.pdbx_seq_one_letter_code
_entity_poly.pdbx_strand_id
1 'polypeptide(L)'
;GKAAPRNSVSSGESNRAASPTATNRRSKSPKPSGKKTTTPSTATRKPNEPVPLHVAIAQIKESFPVRRQYKLLESWEGACSRFFRELMRHPWISAAKPKFIFHVPVPVLFPAIKEAYASKIKVPMDLTTAEAKLLSGGIYTDSKSFVDDVALVFANAITFNRAGHDEGEPLSCAYFDASRHLLRYTRWLSLEYLVAYLSDDDHTDPPTEEGLVTTWQLTKANKKLARDEMNSIVMKLMLDKSEEGDRYTWMEAECEKLLKSLRHQSDLKYMHYFIQPNYPGDYTAFISKPMDWERVQKNLQSRRYESFSGIAE
;
A
#
# COMPACT_ATOMS: atom_id res chain seq x y z
N GLY A 1 21.90 48.85 -18.76
CA GLY A 1 23.36 48.74 -18.92
C GLY A 1 23.79 47.32 -18.62
N LYS A 2 24.61 46.73 -19.52
CA LYS A 2 25.33 45.44 -19.48
C LYS A 2 24.44 44.17 -19.40
N ALA A 3 24.09 43.47 -20.50
CA ALA A 3 24.85 42.79 -21.57
C ALA A 3 25.41 41.39 -21.18
N ALA A 4 24.71 40.34 -21.67
CA ALA A 4 25.10 39.10 -22.41
C ALA A 4 26.52 38.46 -22.22
N PRO A 5 26.76 37.16 -22.52
CA PRO A 5 26.40 36.44 -23.77
C PRO A 5 25.81 35.02 -23.57
N ARG A 6 24.89 34.45 -24.37
CA ARG A 6 24.89 34.04 -25.80
C ARG A 6 26.07 33.15 -26.22
N ASN A 7 25.80 31.87 -26.46
CA ASN A 7 26.47 31.10 -27.49
C ASN A 7 25.45 30.28 -28.27
N SER A 8 25.50 30.47 -29.58
CA SER A 8 24.67 29.89 -30.63
C SER A 8 25.61 29.23 -31.63
N VAL A 9 25.33 27.99 -32.05
CA VAL A 9 25.80 27.47 -33.35
C VAL A 9 24.69 26.62 -33.98
N SER A 10 24.07 27.24 -34.98
CA SER A 10 23.33 26.69 -36.14
C SER A 10 24.31 25.85 -37.00
N SER A 11 24.01 24.90 -37.89
CA SER A 11 22.88 24.62 -38.81
C SER A 11 23.25 23.34 -39.58
N GLY A 12 22.28 22.65 -40.17
CA GLY A 12 22.57 21.66 -41.21
C GLY A 12 21.39 20.76 -41.59
N GLU A 13 20.43 21.34 -42.31
CA GLU A 13 19.45 20.67 -43.20
C GLU A 13 20.16 19.70 -44.19
N SER A 14 19.60 18.71 -44.88
CA SER A 14 18.23 18.32 -45.24
C SER A 14 18.22 16.94 -45.96
N ASN A 15 17.03 16.32 -45.97
CA ASN A 15 16.39 15.53 -47.06
C ASN A 15 16.80 14.09 -47.48
N ARG A 16 15.77 13.23 -47.30
CA ARG A 16 15.14 12.25 -48.23
C ARG A 16 15.87 10.97 -48.71
N ALA A 17 15.26 9.88 -48.24
CA ALA A 17 14.64 8.78 -49.02
C ALA A 17 15.48 7.61 -49.58
N ALA A 18 14.79 6.46 -49.58
CA ALA A 18 15.04 5.19 -50.29
C ALA A 18 15.82 4.06 -49.55
N SER A 19 15.05 3.04 -49.15
CA SER A 19 15.44 1.62 -49.12
C SER A 19 15.59 1.08 -50.58
N PRO A 20 16.18 -0.10 -50.89
CA PRO A 20 16.17 -1.34 -50.09
C PRO A 20 17.40 -2.28 -50.15
N THR A 21 17.27 -3.38 -49.40
CA THR A 21 17.89 -4.72 -49.59
C THR A 21 19.40 -4.90 -49.44
N ALA A 22 19.80 -5.56 -48.34
CA ALA A 22 20.80 -6.63 -48.38
C ALA A 22 20.67 -7.53 -47.15
N THR A 23 20.36 -8.79 -47.42
CA THR A 23 20.42 -9.93 -46.50
C THR A 23 21.80 -10.04 -45.84
N ASN A 24 21.85 -10.21 -44.52
CA ASN A 24 23.01 -10.85 -43.90
C ASN A 24 22.62 -11.74 -42.71
N ARG A 25 22.69 -13.05 -42.97
CA ARG A 25 22.67 -14.10 -41.95
C ARG A 25 23.91 -13.93 -41.07
N ARG A 26 23.76 -13.89 -39.75
CA ARG A 26 24.86 -14.22 -38.84
C ARG A 26 24.38 -15.12 -37.71
N SER A 27 25.14 -16.19 -37.59
CA SER A 27 24.99 -17.39 -36.79
C SER A 27 25.00 -17.13 -35.29
N LYS A 28 24.19 -17.93 -34.58
CA LYS A 28 24.24 -18.12 -33.13
C LYS A 28 25.46 -18.96 -32.78
N SER A 29 26.26 -18.49 -31.83
CA SER A 29 27.22 -19.32 -31.07
C SER A 29 27.03 -19.06 -29.57
N PRO A 30 27.12 -20.08 -28.70
CA PRO A 30 26.60 -20.04 -27.34
C PRO A 30 27.60 -19.43 -26.34
N LYS A 31 27.11 -18.64 -25.38
CA LYS A 31 27.89 -18.16 -24.23
C LYS A 31 27.86 -19.21 -23.11
N PRO A 32 29.00 -19.51 -22.45
CA PRO A 32 29.04 -20.46 -21.35
C PRO A 32 28.49 -19.84 -20.06
N SER A 33 27.61 -20.59 -19.41
CA SER A 33 27.01 -20.31 -18.10
C SER A 33 28.02 -20.62 -16.98
N GLY A 34 28.70 -19.60 -16.47
CA GLY A 34 29.45 -19.68 -15.22
C GLY A 34 28.60 -19.19 -14.04
N LYS A 35 28.05 -20.11 -13.25
CA LYS A 35 27.50 -19.80 -11.92
C LYS A 35 28.66 -19.37 -11.00
N LYS A 36 28.76 -18.08 -10.70
CA LYS A 36 29.57 -17.60 -9.57
C LYS A 36 28.77 -17.80 -8.29
N THR A 37 29.02 -18.90 -7.61
CA THR A 37 28.63 -19.15 -6.22
C THR A 37 29.39 -18.16 -5.33
N THR A 38 28.72 -17.10 -4.88
CA THR A 38 29.24 -16.22 -3.84
C THR A 38 29.02 -16.89 -2.49
N THR A 39 30.08 -17.46 -1.92
CA THR A 39 30.13 -17.81 -0.50
C THR A 39 30.05 -16.53 0.35
N PRO A 40 29.29 -16.51 1.47
CA PRO A 40 29.31 -15.36 2.36
C PRO A 40 30.67 -15.32 3.06
N SER A 41 31.38 -14.20 2.89
CA SER A 41 32.58 -13.90 3.69
C SER A 41 32.17 -13.70 5.15
N THR A 42 32.64 -14.56 6.04
CA THR A 42 32.58 -14.37 7.49
C THR A 42 33.51 -13.22 7.88
N ALA A 43 33.02 -11.98 7.74
CA ALA A 43 33.58 -10.84 8.42
C ALA A 43 33.18 -10.92 9.91
N THR A 44 34.18 -10.97 10.79
CA THR A 44 34.01 -10.91 12.24
C THR A 44 33.36 -9.56 12.62
N ARG A 45 32.07 -9.59 13.00
CA ARG A 45 31.34 -8.39 13.44
C ARG A 45 31.94 -7.83 14.72
N LYS A 46 32.04 -6.51 14.81
CA LYS A 46 32.37 -5.82 16.06
C LYS A 46 31.21 -6.00 17.06
N PRO A 47 31.47 -6.14 18.37
CA PRO A 47 30.45 -6.50 19.37
C PRO A 47 29.25 -5.54 19.48
N ASN A 48 29.38 -4.28 19.00
CA ASN A 48 28.37 -3.22 19.20
C ASN A 48 27.72 -2.70 17.90
N GLU A 49 27.89 -3.36 16.75
CA GLU A 49 27.25 -2.90 15.51
C GLU A 49 25.79 -3.40 15.43
N PRO A 50 24.80 -2.53 15.16
CA PRO A 50 23.39 -2.92 15.01
C PRO A 50 23.23 -4.05 13.99
N VAL A 51 22.41 -5.06 14.30
CA VAL A 51 22.13 -6.15 13.38
C VAL A 51 21.42 -5.59 12.14
N PRO A 52 21.94 -5.82 10.91
CA PRO A 52 21.23 -5.39 9.71
C PRO A 52 19.82 -6.00 9.67
N LEU A 53 18.82 -5.21 9.28
CA LEU A 53 17.41 -5.59 9.34
C LEU A 53 17.13 -6.95 8.66
N HIS A 54 17.70 -7.18 7.48
CA HIS A 54 17.51 -8.44 6.74
C HIS A 54 18.06 -9.67 7.48
N VAL A 55 19.15 -9.50 8.25
CA VAL A 55 19.73 -10.57 9.08
C VAL A 55 18.82 -10.86 10.26
N ALA A 56 18.32 -9.82 10.93
CA ALA A 56 17.40 -9.99 12.05
C ALA A 56 16.08 -10.66 11.62
N ILE A 57 15.53 -10.29 10.46
CA ILE A 57 14.36 -10.97 9.86
C ILE A 57 14.66 -12.45 9.59
N ALA A 58 15.84 -12.78 9.05
CA ALA A 58 16.23 -14.16 8.80
C ALA A 58 16.31 -14.98 10.09
N GLN A 59 16.88 -14.42 11.16
CA GLN A 59 16.97 -15.06 12.47
C GLN A 59 15.59 -15.36 13.08
N ILE A 60 14.64 -14.43 12.98
CA ILE A 60 13.26 -14.70 13.41
C ILE A 60 12.67 -15.83 12.59
N LYS A 61 12.84 -15.83 11.26
CA LYS A 61 12.33 -16.93 10.43
C LYS A 61 12.96 -18.26 10.85
N GLU A 62 14.24 -18.30 11.17
CA GLU A 62 14.91 -19.53 11.64
C GLU A 62 14.32 -20.08 12.95
N SER A 63 13.79 -19.24 13.84
CA SER A 63 13.13 -19.72 15.07
C SER A 63 11.76 -20.38 14.83
N PHE A 64 11.20 -20.24 13.62
CA PHE A 64 10.00 -20.94 13.15
C PHE A 64 10.36 -21.89 12.00
N PRO A 65 10.98 -23.05 12.29
CA PRO A 65 11.55 -23.91 11.26
C PRO A 65 10.50 -24.49 10.32
N VAL A 66 9.28 -24.73 10.81
CA VAL A 66 8.15 -25.17 10.00
C VAL A 66 7.46 -23.94 9.40
N ARG A 67 7.46 -23.84 8.07
CA ARG A 67 6.70 -22.85 7.30
C ARG A 67 6.00 -23.55 6.16
N ARG A 68 4.69 -23.73 6.31
CA ARG A 68 3.85 -24.34 5.27
C ARG A 68 3.88 -23.49 4.01
N GLN A 69 3.85 -24.15 2.86
CA GLN A 69 3.68 -23.47 1.58
C GLN A 69 2.27 -22.86 1.53
N TYR A 70 2.11 -21.71 0.88
CA TYR A 70 0.82 -21.01 0.77
C TYR A 70 -0.34 -21.88 0.27
N LYS A 71 -0.06 -22.84 -0.61
CA LYS A 71 -1.06 -23.79 -1.15
C LYS A 71 -1.58 -24.81 -0.13
N LEU A 72 -0.90 -24.95 1.02
CA LEU A 72 -1.24 -25.86 2.11
C LEU A 72 -1.93 -25.13 3.28
N LEU A 73 -2.17 -23.82 3.14
CA LEU A 73 -2.92 -23.05 4.12
C LEU A 73 -4.40 -23.40 4.00
N GLU A 74 -5.07 -23.43 5.14
CA GLU A 74 -6.53 -23.50 5.18
C GLU A 74 -7.14 -22.25 4.52
N SER A 75 -8.42 -22.31 4.18
CA SER A 75 -9.07 -21.22 3.44
C SER A 75 -8.99 -19.87 4.19
N TRP A 76 -9.12 -19.88 5.52
CA TRP A 76 -9.06 -18.66 6.35
C TRP A 76 -7.62 -18.16 6.52
N GLU A 77 -6.66 -19.06 6.66
CA GLU A 77 -5.23 -18.73 6.69
C GLU A 77 -4.77 -18.14 5.35
N GLY A 78 -5.26 -18.69 4.24
CA GLY A 78 -5.03 -18.16 2.90
C GLY A 78 -5.61 -16.76 2.73
N ALA A 79 -6.76 -16.46 3.34
CA ALA A 79 -7.32 -15.10 3.36
C ALA A 79 -6.49 -14.15 4.22
N CYS A 80 -6.06 -14.59 5.41
CA CYS A 80 -5.13 -13.86 6.27
C CYS A 80 -3.81 -13.53 5.57
N SER A 81 -3.25 -14.49 4.82
CA SER A 81 -2.04 -14.29 4.03
C SER A 81 -2.23 -13.24 2.92
N ARG A 82 -3.39 -13.21 2.25
CA ARG A 82 -3.69 -12.16 1.26
C ARG A 82 -3.81 -10.79 1.90
N PHE A 83 -4.52 -10.70 3.02
CA PHE A 83 -4.61 -9.49 3.84
C PHE A 83 -3.21 -8.98 4.24
N PHE A 84 -2.38 -9.84 4.83
CA PHE A 84 -1.05 -9.48 5.29
C PHE A 84 -0.15 -9.03 4.14
N ARG A 85 -0.20 -9.74 3.00
CA ARG A 85 0.56 -9.34 1.81
C ARG A 85 0.14 -7.97 1.27
N GLU A 86 -1.14 -7.62 1.37
CA GLU A 86 -1.61 -6.28 0.99
C GLU A 86 -1.10 -5.22 1.97
N LEU A 87 -1.16 -5.49 3.28
CA LEU A 87 -0.59 -4.60 4.30
C LEU A 87 0.90 -4.33 4.03
N MET A 88 1.67 -5.36 3.69
CA MET A 88 3.10 -5.27 3.39
C MET A 88 3.45 -4.50 2.11
N ARG A 89 2.45 -4.15 1.27
CA ARG A 89 2.65 -3.23 0.12
C ARG A 89 2.66 -1.77 0.55
N HIS A 90 2.21 -1.46 1.77
CA HIS A 90 2.18 -0.09 2.24
C HIS A 90 3.60 0.51 2.26
N PRO A 91 3.85 1.68 1.64
CA PRO A 91 5.20 2.22 1.44
C PRO A 91 6.01 2.37 2.74
N TRP A 92 5.31 2.63 3.85
CA TRP A 92 5.93 2.82 5.16
C TRP A 92 6.55 1.56 5.76
N ILE A 93 6.04 0.39 5.40
CA ILE A 93 6.44 -0.90 5.98
C ILE A 93 6.85 -1.91 4.91
N SER A 94 7.08 -1.47 3.68
CA SER A 94 7.51 -2.37 2.62
C SER A 94 8.85 -3.04 2.95
N ALA A 95 8.99 -4.32 2.65
CA ALA A 95 10.17 -5.09 3.00
C ALA A 95 11.47 -4.61 2.33
N ALA A 96 11.38 -3.98 1.15
CA ALA A 96 12.55 -3.56 0.39
C ALA A 96 13.23 -2.32 0.98
N LYS A 97 12.43 -1.34 1.42
CA LYS A 97 12.93 -0.09 2.01
C LYS A 97 11.86 0.50 2.95
N PRO A 98 11.71 -0.05 4.17
CA PRO A 98 10.70 0.44 5.10
C PRO A 98 11.07 1.84 5.58
N LYS A 99 10.07 2.73 5.67
CA LYS A 99 10.22 4.03 6.34
C LYS A 99 10.20 3.87 7.86
N PHE A 100 9.42 2.93 8.37
CA PHE A 100 9.29 2.59 9.79
C PHE A 100 9.51 1.10 10.01
N ILE A 101 10.18 0.75 11.11
CA ILE A 101 10.58 -0.63 11.36
C ILE A 101 9.58 -1.30 12.30
N PHE A 102 8.82 -2.26 11.75
CA PHE A 102 7.87 -3.09 12.49
C PHE A 102 8.09 -4.60 12.26
N HIS A 103 9.19 -4.98 11.61
CA HIS A 103 9.45 -6.35 11.14
C HIS A 103 10.23 -7.21 12.13
N VAL A 104 10.73 -6.62 13.20
CA VAL A 104 11.64 -7.28 14.13
C VAL A 104 11.31 -6.80 15.55
N PRO A 105 11.41 -7.66 16.57
CA PRO A 105 11.20 -7.25 17.95
C PRO A 105 12.10 -6.09 18.35
N VAL A 106 11.54 -5.10 19.02
CA VAL A 106 12.29 -3.92 19.50
C VAL A 106 13.53 -4.31 20.32
N PRO A 107 13.47 -5.28 21.28
CA PRO A 107 14.65 -5.70 22.03
C PRO A 107 15.80 -6.29 21.19
N VAL A 108 15.52 -6.78 19.98
CA VAL A 108 16.54 -7.36 19.09
C VAL A 108 17.28 -6.26 18.32
N LEU A 109 16.57 -5.23 17.84
CA LEU A 109 17.19 -4.12 17.10
C LEU A 109 17.75 -3.03 18.01
N PHE A 110 17.12 -2.81 19.16
CA PHE A 110 17.46 -1.73 20.08
C PHE A 110 17.67 -2.27 21.49
N PRO A 111 18.77 -3.02 21.75
CA PRO A 111 19.03 -3.60 23.07
C PRO A 111 19.07 -2.56 24.19
N ALA A 112 19.50 -1.33 23.88
CA ALA A 112 19.63 -0.23 24.85
C ALA A 112 18.28 0.25 25.44
N ILE A 113 17.15 -0.02 24.78
CA ILE A 113 15.81 0.35 25.27
C ILE A 113 14.99 -0.86 25.69
N LYS A 114 15.60 -2.05 25.78
CA LYS A 114 14.91 -3.31 26.07
C LYS A 114 14.13 -3.25 27.38
N GLU A 115 14.74 -2.73 28.45
CA GLU A 115 14.17 -2.65 29.79
C GLU A 115 13.01 -1.64 29.81
N ALA A 116 13.20 -0.47 29.18
CA ALA A 116 12.16 0.54 29.02
C ALA A 116 10.98 0.05 28.17
N TYR A 117 11.25 -0.79 27.16
CA TYR A 117 10.22 -1.41 26.34
C TYR A 117 9.45 -2.47 27.13
N ALA A 118 10.14 -3.36 27.83
CA ALA A 118 9.53 -4.43 28.62
C ALA A 118 8.69 -3.92 29.82
N SER A 119 9.04 -2.75 30.37
CA SER A 119 8.23 -2.15 31.45
C SER A 119 6.85 -1.71 30.94
N LYS A 120 6.77 -1.17 29.71
CA LYS A 120 5.55 -0.66 29.08
C LYS A 120 4.77 -1.73 28.30
N ILE A 121 5.46 -2.62 27.58
CA ILE A 121 4.85 -3.55 26.62
C ILE A 121 4.88 -4.97 27.16
N LYS A 122 3.69 -5.54 27.39
CA LYS A 122 3.52 -6.88 27.99
C LYS A 122 3.61 -8.02 26.99
N VAL A 123 3.05 -7.83 25.80
CA VAL A 123 3.04 -8.83 24.74
C VAL A 123 3.71 -8.22 23.52
N PRO A 124 5.04 -8.39 23.35
CA PRO A 124 5.74 -7.89 22.17
C PRO A 124 5.27 -8.64 20.92
N MET A 125 5.15 -7.93 19.80
CA MET A 125 4.83 -8.50 18.50
C MET A 125 5.48 -7.69 17.38
N ASP A 126 5.79 -8.36 16.27
CA ASP A 126 6.29 -7.76 15.04
C ASP A 126 5.74 -8.52 13.81
N LEU A 127 5.85 -7.89 12.65
CA LEU A 127 5.27 -8.41 11.40
C LEU A 127 5.91 -9.73 10.95
N THR A 128 7.20 -9.95 11.20
CA THR A 128 7.86 -11.22 10.80
C THR A 128 7.41 -12.36 11.70
N THR A 129 7.31 -12.12 13.01
CA THR A 129 6.81 -13.13 13.95
C THR A 129 5.34 -13.47 13.66
N ALA A 130 4.47 -12.49 13.41
CA ALA A 130 3.07 -12.76 13.07
C ALA A 130 2.94 -13.61 11.79
N GLU A 131 3.67 -13.26 10.72
CA GLU A 131 3.69 -14.04 9.47
C GLU A 131 4.22 -15.47 9.72
N ALA A 132 5.30 -15.61 10.48
CA ALA A 132 5.90 -16.91 10.77
C ALA A 132 4.93 -17.80 11.57
N LYS A 133 4.24 -17.25 12.58
CA LYS A 133 3.23 -17.96 13.36
C LYS A 133 2.10 -18.49 12.47
N LEU A 134 1.63 -17.69 11.50
CA LEU A 134 0.60 -18.11 10.54
C LEU A 134 1.09 -19.28 9.67
N LEU A 135 2.32 -19.17 9.16
CA LEU A 135 2.88 -20.19 8.27
C LEU A 135 3.24 -21.49 9.01
N SER A 136 3.59 -21.44 10.30
CA SER A 136 3.85 -22.65 11.08
C SER A 136 2.61 -23.53 11.23
N GLY A 137 1.42 -22.91 11.33
CA GLY A 137 0.16 -23.63 11.54
C GLY A 137 -0.04 -24.10 12.97
N GLY A 138 -1.30 -24.26 13.37
CA GLY A 138 -1.69 -24.70 14.71
C GLY A 138 -1.45 -23.68 15.84
N ILE A 139 -0.89 -22.50 15.53
CA ILE A 139 -0.66 -21.43 16.51
C ILE A 139 -1.87 -20.51 16.61
N TYR A 140 -2.46 -20.15 15.48
CA TYR A 140 -3.70 -19.38 15.40
C TYR A 140 -4.87 -20.35 15.25
N THR A 141 -5.93 -20.10 16.00
CA THR A 141 -7.17 -20.90 15.95
C THR A 141 -8.13 -20.42 14.88
N ASP A 142 -8.03 -19.14 14.52
CA ASP A 142 -8.93 -18.46 13.61
C ASP A 142 -8.30 -17.19 13.02
N SER A 143 -9.00 -16.59 12.05
CA SER A 143 -8.55 -15.37 11.38
C SER A 143 -8.44 -14.15 12.32
N LYS A 144 -9.24 -14.11 13.39
CA LYS A 144 -9.23 -12.99 14.34
C LYS A 144 -7.95 -12.99 15.15
N SER A 145 -7.52 -14.14 15.66
CA SER A 145 -6.29 -14.27 16.45
C SER A 145 -5.04 -13.83 15.67
N PHE A 146 -5.00 -14.03 14.35
CA PHE A 146 -3.94 -13.48 13.49
C PHE A 146 -4.05 -11.97 13.32
N VAL A 147 -5.24 -11.44 13.04
CA VAL A 147 -5.47 -9.99 12.89
C VAL A 147 -5.14 -9.24 14.18
N ASP A 148 -5.48 -9.81 15.34
CA ASP A 148 -5.19 -9.25 16.65
C ASP A 148 -3.68 -9.09 16.85
N ASP A 149 -2.87 -10.09 16.49
CA ASP A 149 -1.40 -9.99 16.56
C ASP A 149 -0.84 -8.93 15.60
N VAL A 150 -1.37 -8.83 14.37
CA VAL A 150 -0.92 -7.80 13.41
C VAL A 150 -1.29 -6.40 13.92
N ALA A 151 -2.49 -6.23 14.47
CA ALA A 151 -2.91 -4.99 15.10
C ALA A 151 -2.07 -4.64 16.34
N LEU A 152 -1.69 -5.66 17.13
CA LEU A 152 -0.88 -5.50 18.33
C LEU A 152 0.50 -4.90 18.04
N VAL A 153 1.10 -5.18 16.88
CA VAL A 153 2.35 -4.54 16.44
C VAL A 153 2.25 -3.01 16.53
N PHE A 154 1.18 -2.45 15.96
CA PHE A 154 0.96 -1.01 15.91
C PHE A 154 0.42 -0.47 17.24
N ALA A 155 -0.44 -1.23 17.94
CA ALA A 155 -0.94 -0.82 19.25
C ALA A 155 0.17 -0.71 20.31
N ASN A 156 1.14 -1.64 20.28
CA ASN A 156 2.33 -1.57 21.13
C ASN A 156 3.18 -0.35 20.81
N ALA A 157 3.35 -0.04 19.52
CA ALA A 157 4.10 1.14 19.12
C ALA A 157 3.42 2.45 19.54
N ILE A 158 2.08 2.55 19.45
CA ILE A 158 1.32 3.68 20.01
C ILE A 158 1.58 3.79 21.52
N THR A 159 1.45 2.68 22.24
CA THR A 159 1.63 2.63 23.70
C THR A 159 3.03 3.06 24.12
N PHE A 160 4.07 2.54 23.45
CA PHE A 160 5.46 2.82 23.80
C PHE A 160 5.83 4.29 23.55
N ASN A 161 5.42 4.83 22.39
CA ASN A 161 5.81 6.16 21.91
C ASN A 161 4.91 7.29 22.44
N ARG A 162 3.81 7.01 23.15
CA ARG A 162 2.85 8.03 23.63
C ARG A 162 3.52 9.14 24.46
N ALA A 163 4.28 8.78 25.49
CA ALA A 163 4.90 9.78 26.36
C ALA A 163 5.85 10.72 25.58
N GLY A 164 6.69 10.16 24.70
CA GLY A 164 7.57 10.97 23.85
C GLY A 164 6.80 11.80 22.82
N HIS A 165 5.67 11.30 22.29
CA HIS A 165 4.78 12.07 21.43
C HIS A 165 4.19 13.28 22.19
N ASP A 166 3.72 13.08 23.42
CA ASP A 166 3.11 14.13 24.24
C ASP A 166 4.15 15.20 24.64
N GLU A 167 5.42 14.81 24.76
CA GLU A 167 6.58 15.69 24.97
C GLU A 167 7.09 16.35 23.67
N GLY A 168 6.55 15.99 22.51
CA GLY A 168 6.97 16.52 21.21
C GLY A 168 8.30 15.96 20.70
N GLU A 169 8.77 14.81 21.21
CA GLU A 169 9.97 14.15 20.73
C GLU A 169 9.79 13.69 19.26
N PRO A 170 10.59 14.20 18.30
CA PRO A 170 10.31 14.01 16.88
C PRO A 170 10.16 12.55 16.43
N LEU A 171 10.97 11.64 16.98
CA LEU A 171 10.94 10.23 16.61
C LEU A 171 9.70 9.53 17.17
N SER A 172 9.36 9.77 18.44
CA SER A 172 8.14 9.26 19.06
C SER A 172 6.90 9.78 18.35
N CYS A 173 6.84 11.07 17.99
CA CYS A 173 5.74 11.62 17.19
C CYS A 173 5.58 10.87 15.87
N ALA A 174 6.68 10.71 15.11
CA ALA A 174 6.65 10.04 13.83
C ALA A 174 6.17 8.58 13.93
N TYR A 175 6.64 7.82 14.93
CA TYR A 175 6.20 6.45 15.14
C TYR A 175 4.77 6.35 15.67
N PHE A 176 4.35 7.28 16.54
CA PHE A 176 2.99 7.33 17.07
C PHE A 176 1.97 7.56 15.95
N ASP A 177 2.19 8.57 15.12
CA ASP A 177 1.31 8.93 13.99
C ASP A 177 1.27 7.81 12.95
N ALA A 178 2.44 7.28 12.58
CA ALA A 178 2.52 6.17 11.64
C ALA A 178 1.79 4.93 12.15
N SER A 179 1.91 4.62 13.44
CA SER A 179 1.26 3.45 14.05
C SER A 179 -0.25 3.63 14.14
N ARG A 180 -0.75 4.84 14.42
CA ARG A 180 -2.21 5.13 14.39
C ARG A 180 -2.79 4.89 13.00
N HIS A 181 -2.12 5.40 11.97
CA HIS A 181 -2.52 5.18 10.57
C HIS A 181 -2.48 3.70 10.20
N LEU A 182 -1.37 3.00 10.47
CA LEU A 182 -1.20 1.60 10.11
C LEU A 182 -2.15 0.67 10.88
N LEU A 183 -2.49 1.00 12.12
CA LEU A 183 -3.49 0.28 12.90
C LEU A 183 -4.88 0.42 12.26
N ARG A 184 -5.27 1.64 11.87
CA ARG A 184 -6.55 1.89 11.17
C ARG A 184 -6.60 1.18 9.81
N TYR A 185 -5.52 1.31 9.03
CA TYR A 185 -5.39 0.64 7.73
C TYR A 185 -5.46 -0.88 7.86
N THR A 186 -4.82 -1.45 8.89
CA THR A 186 -4.90 -2.88 9.23
C THR A 186 -6.33 -3.34 9.45
N ARG A 187 -7.13 -2.57 10.21
CA ARG A 187 -8.54 -2.90 10.45
C ARG A 187 -9.34 -2.90 9.15
N TRP A 188 -9.24 -1.83 8.36
CA TRP A 188 -9.94 -1.73 7.08
C TRP A 188 -9.59 -2.88 6.15
N LEU A 189 -8.29 -3.16 5.95
CA LEU A 189 -7.85 -4.25 5.11
C LEU A 189 -8.33 -5.62 5.62
N SER A 190 -8.29 -5.87 6.93
CA SER A 190 -8.73 -7.14 7.49
C SER A 190 -10.21 -7.40 7.16
N LEU A 191 -11.07 -6.39 7.30
CA LEU A 191 -12.50 -6.49 7.01
C LEU A 191 -12.80 -6.68 5.51
N GLU A 192 -11.97 -6.11 4.62
CA GLU A 192 -12.12 -6.29 3.18
C GLU A 192 -11.60 -7.64 2.65
N TYR A 193 -10.58 -8.20 3.28
CA TYR A 193 -9.96 -9.45 2.82
C TYR A 193 -10.51 -10.70 3.51
N LEU A 194 -11.13 -10.55 4.68
CA LEU A 194 -11.69 -11.65 5.49
C LEU A 194 -13.22 -11.72 5.43
N VAL A 195 -13.85 -11.18 4.37
CA VAL A 195 -15.33 -11.11 4.22
C VAL A 195 -16.03 -12.44 4.47
N ALA A 196 -15.44 -13.55 4.02
CA ALA A 196 -15.99 -14.89 4.19
C ALA A 196 -15.93 -15.42 5.65
N TYR A 197 -15.21 -14.73 6.53
CA TYR A 197 -14.98 -15.11 7.94
C TYR A 197 -15.49 -14.06 8.91
N LEU A 198 -16.31 -13.11 8.44
CA LEU A 198 -16.96 -12.15 9.31
C LEU A 198 -18.19 -12.78 9.95
N SER A 199 -18.38 -12.54 11.24
CA SER A 199 -19.63 -12.89 11.91
C SER A 199 -20.78 -11.96 11.49
N ASP A 200 -22.00 -12.47 11.60
CA ASP A 200 -23.26 -11.72 11.40
C ASP A 200 -23.65 -10.87 12.61
N ASP A 201 -22.73 -10.67 13.55
CA ASP A 201 -22.99 -9.87 14.74
C ASP A 201 -23.20 -8.39 14.37
N ASP A 202 -24.26 -7.79 14.92
CA ASP A 202 -24.57 -6.36 14.80
C ASP A 202 -23.66 -5.50 15.70
N HIS A 203 -22.78 -6.12 16.49
CA HIS A 203 -21.78 -5.45 17.30
C HIS A 203 -20.94 -4.49 16.45
N THR A 204 -20.93 -3.25 16.90
CA THR A 204 -20.14 -2.16 16.32
C THR A 204 -19.15 -1.65 17.34
N ASP A 205 -17.87 -1.66 16.98
CA ASP A 205 -16.84 -0.98 17.75
C ASP A 205 -16.78 0.48 17.28
N PRO A 206 -17.12 1.47 18.14
CA PRO A 206 -17.07 2.87 17.73
C PRO A 206 -15.63 3.25 17.35
N PRO A 207 -15.44 4.11 16.34
CA PRO A 207 -14.12 4.59 15.98
C PRO A 207 -13.59 5.48 17.11
N THR A 208 -12.80 4.90 18.02
CA THR A 208 -12.10 5.70 19.03
C THR A 208 -10.91 6.40 18.36
N GLU A 209 -10.88 7.73 18.45
CA GLU A 209 -9.76 8.55 17.97
C GLU A 209 -8.46 8.18 18.70
N GLU A 210 -8.51 7.77 19.96
CA GLU A 210 -7.32 7.52 20.78
C GLU A 210 -7.11 6.05 21.10
N GLY A 211 -6.39 5.39 20.19
CA GLY A 211 -5.47 4.27 20.43
C GLY A 211 -5.63 3.44 21.72
N LEU A 212 -6.58 2.50 21.70
CA LEU A 212 -6.48 1.19 22.36
C LEU A 212 -7.62 0.27 21.89
N VAL A 213 -7.76 0.07 20.57
CA VAL A 213 -8.77 -0.87 20.07
C VAL A 213 -8.20 -2.28 20.10
N THR A 214 -8.11 -2.80 21.31
CA THR A 214 -7.76 -4.20 21.61
C THR A 214 -8.97 -5.12 21.44
N THR A 215 -10.12 -4.60 21.02
CA THR A 215 -11.38 -5.33 20.95
C THR A 215 -12.07 -5.27 19.58
N TRP A 216 -11.38 -4.85 18.51
CA TRP A 216 -12.02 -4.77 17.19
C TRP A 216 -12.46 -6.15 16.71
N GLN A 217 -13.74 -6.28 16.38
CA GLN A 217 -14.32 -7.55 15.94
C GLN A 217 -14.42 -7.66 14.42
N LEU A 218 -14.25 -8.88 13.91
CA LEU A 218 -14.46 -9.21 12.50
C LEU A 218 -15.96 -9.46 12.24
N THR A 219 -16.76 -8.39 12.21
CA THR A 219 -18.21 -8.45 11.97
C THR A 219 -18.61 -7.75 10.67
N LYS A 220 -19.77 -8.11 10.09
CA LYS A 220 -20.32 -7.41 8.92
C LYS A 220 -20.69 -5.96 9.24
N ALA A 221 -21.15 -5.68 10.46
CA ALA A 221 -21.45 -4.32 10.92
C ALA A 221 -20.19 -3.44 10.96
N ASN A 222 -19.09 -3.95 11.54
CA ASN A 222 -17.80 -3.25 11.55
C ASN A 222 -17.23 -3.04 10.14
N LYS A 223 -17.46 -3.99 9.21
CA LYS A 223 -17.10 -3.79 7.79
C LYS A 223 -17.86 -2.63 7.17
N LYS A 224 -19.16 -2.50 7.44
CA LYS A 224 -19.95 -1.37 6.96
C LYS A 224 -19.42 -0.05 7.52
N LEU A 225 -19.18 0.01 8.83
CA LEU A 225 -18.62 1.21 9.48
C LEU A 225 -17.25 1.59 8.93
N ALA A 226 -16.35 0.63 8.74
CA ALA A 226 -15.03 0.86 8.14
C ALA A 226 -15.14 1.47 6.74
N ARG A 227 -16.09 1.00 5.91
CA ARG A 227 -16.34 1.58 4.59
C ARG A 227 -16.92 2.99 4.68
N ASP A 228 -17.88 3.21 5.56
CA ASP A 228 -18.50 4.53 5.76
C ASP A 228 -17.45 5.56 6.24
N GLU A 229 -16.57 5.15 7.15
CA GLU A 229 -15.43 5.92 7.65
C GLU A 229 -14.42 6.26 6.53
N MET A 230 -13.98 5.25 5.76
CA MET A 230 -13.06 5.43 4.64
C MET A 230 -13.68 6.33 3.56
N ASN A 231 -14.95 6.11 3.22
CA ASN A 231 -15.68 6.94 2.26
C ASN A 231 -15.75 8.39 2.74
N SER A 232 -16.10 8.63 4.00
CA SER A 232 -16.15 9.99 4.55
C SER A 232 -14.79 10.70 4.45
N ILE A 233 -13.68 9.99 4.58
CA ILE A 233 -12.35 10.59 4.43
C ILE A 233 -12.04 10.87 2.96
N VAL A 234 -12.12 9.85 2.11
CA VAL A 234 -11.69 9.95 0.72
C VAL A 234 -12.55 10.97 -0.04
N MET A 235 -13.86 10.94 0.18
CA MET A 235 -14.80 11.83 -0.52
C MET A 235 -14.62 13.30 -0.12
N LYS A 236 -14.14 13.58 1.10
CA LYS A 236 -13.88 14.95 1.59
C LYS A 236 -12.44 15.41 1.34
N LEU A 237 -11.56 14.53 0.87
CA LEU A 237 -10.17 14.86 0.63
C LEU A 237 -10.04 15.71 -0.63
N MET A 238 -9.43 16.88 -0.48
CA MET A 238 -9.09 17.74 -1.60
C MET A 238 -7.98 17.12 -2.43
N LEU A 239 -8.14 17.14 -3.75
CA LEU A 239 -7.12 16.67 -4.68
C LEU A 239 -5.92 17.60 -4.64
N ASP A 240 -4.73 17.00 -4.52
CA ASP A 240 -3.50 17.65 -4.94
C ASP A 240 -3.50 17.75 -6.46
N LYS A 241 -3.60 18.97 -6.99
CA LYS A 241 -3.79 19.22 -8.42
C LYS A 241 -2.51 19.72 -9.08
N SER A 242 -2.26 19.23 -10.29
CA SER A 242 -1.26 19.82 -11.18
C SER A 242 -1.92 20.90 -12.07
N GLU A 243 -1.11 21.69 -12.76
CA GLU A 243 -1.61 22.64 -13.77
C GLU A 243 -2.19 21.90 -14.99
N GLU A 244 -3.09 22.56 -15.73
CA GLU A 244 -3.63 21.99 -16.97
C GLU A 244 -2.52 21.81 -18.02
N GLY A 245 -2.42 20.60 -18.57
CA GLY A 245 -1.36 20.22 -19.52
C GLY A 245 -0.15 19.54 -18.87
N ASP A 246 0.02 19.67 -17.55
CA ASP A 246 1.08 18.96 -16.82
C ASP A 246 0.74 17.48 -16.58
N ARG A 247 1.76 16.73 -16.16
CA ARG A 247 1.58 15.35 -15.71
C ARG A 247 0.76 15.32 -14.42
N TYR A 248 -0.17 14.37 -14.36
CA TYR A 248 -1.02 14.15 -13.20
C TYR A 248 -0.19 13.93 -11.94
N THR A 249 -0.68 14.50 -10.84
CA THR A 249 -0.27 14.09 -9.50
C THR A 249 -0.64 12.63 -9.26
N TRP A 250 -0.18 12.06 -8.16
CA TRP A 250 -0.58 10.70 -7.80
C TRP A 250 -2.10 10.57 -7.62
N MET A 251 -2.76 11.53 -6.98
CA MET A 251 -4.21 11.50 -6.74
C MET A 251 -5.01 11.59 -8.05
N GLU A 252 -4.61 12.49 -8.95
CA GLU A 252 -5.21 12.64 -10.28
C GLU A 252 -5.01 11.37 -11.13
N ALA A 253 -3.85 10.73 -11.02
CA ALA A 253 -3.58 9.47 -11.70
C ALA A 253 -4.46 8.32 -11.18
N GLU A 254 -4.77 8.27 -9.88
CA GLU A 254 -5.74 7.30 -9.34
C GLU A 254 -7.17 7.57 -9.85
N CYS A 255 -7.56 8.83 -9.95
CA CYS A 255 -8.84 9.20 -10.57
C CYS A 255 -8.91 8.78 -12.05
N GLU A 256 -7.81 8.95 -12.78
CA GLU A 256 -7.72 8.52 -14.17
C GLU A 256 -7.82 7.00 -14.31
N LYS A 257 -7.19 6.24 -13.40
CA LYS A 257 -7.29 4.78 -13.36
C LYS A 257 -8.71 4.33 -13.07
N LEU A 258 -9.39 4.96 -12.11
CA LEU A 258 -10.80 4.72 -11.83
C LEU A 258 -11.65 4.98 -13.07
N LEU A 259 -11.48 6.14 -13.72
CA LEU A 259 -12.24 6.48 -14.91
C LEU A 259 -11.99 5.47 -16.05
N LYS A 260 -10.74 5.05 -16.26
CA LYS A 260 -10.39 4.03 -17.27
C LYS A 260 -10.98 2.66 -16.96
N SER A 261 -11.08 2.27 -15.68
CA SER A 261 -11.64 0.96 -15.31
C SER A 261 -13.13 0.85 -15.62
N LEU A 262 -13.87 1.97 -15.67
CA LEU A 262 -15.28 2.01 -16.05
C LEU A 262 -15.53 1.66 -17.53
N ARG A 263 -14.51 1.66 -18.40
CA ARG A 263 -14.65 1.33 -19.84
C ARG A 263 -14.14 -0.07 -20.16
N HIS A 264 -14.78 -1.09 -19.60
CA HIS A 264 -14.38 -2.46 -19.89
C HIS A 264 -14.70 -2.86 -21.35
N GLN A 265 -13.76 -3.50 -22.04
CA GLN A 265 -13.89 -3.79 -23.47
C GLN A 265 -15.09 -4.69 -23.82
N SER A 266 -15.46 -5.60 -22.90
CA SER A 266 -16.62 -6.50 -23.10
C SER A 266 -17.95 -5.74 -23.23
N ASP A 267 -18.03 -4.56 -22.63
CA ASP A 267 -19.30 -3.86 -22.43
C ASP A 267 -19.47 -2.68 -23.40
N LEU A 268 -18.41 -2.33 -24.14
CA LEU A 268 -18.38 -1.17 -25.05
C LEU A 268 -19.60 -1.08 -25.97
N LYS A 269 -20.11 -2.23 -26.48
CA LYS A 269 -21.30 -2.27 -27.34
C LYS A 269 -22.60 -1.80 -26.67
N TYR A 270 -22.67 -1.84 -25.35
CA TYR A 270 -23.82 -1.40 -24.55
C TYR A 270 -23.61 -0.01 -23.94
N MET A 271 -22.42 0.57 -24.06
CA MET A 271 -22.03 1.82 -23.38
C MET A 271 -22.08 3.05 -24.28
N HIS A 272 -22.77 3.00 -25.43
CA HIS A 272 -22.77 4.08 -26.43
C HIS A 272 -23.06 5.47 -25.83
N TYR A 273 -24.18 5.60 -25.11
CA TYR A 273 -24.59 6.85 -24.45
C TYR A 273 -23.80 7.16 -23.16
N PHE A 274 -23.10 6.17 -22.61
CA PHE A 274 -22.23 6.36 -21.44
C PHE A 274 -20.87 6.93 -21.85
N ILE A 275 -20.36 6.56 -23.03
CA ILE A 275 -19.01 6.96 -23.46
C ILE A 275 -19.00 8.34 -24.08
N GLN A 276 -19.96 8.62 -24.96
CA GLN A 276 -19.98 9.81 -25.81
C GLN A 276 -21.22 10.66 -25.56
N PRO A 277 -21.15 11.99 -25.76
CA PRO A 277 -22.27 12.91 -25.62
C PRO A 277 -23.23 12.84 -26.82
N ASN A 278 -23.67 11.65 -27.22
CA ASN A 278 -24.57 11.41 -28.35
C ASN A 278 -25.99 11.06 -27.87
N TYR A 279 -26.59 11.97 -27.11
CA TYR A 279 -27.91 11.74 -26.51
C TYR A 279 -29.06 11.98 -27.52
N PRO A 280 -30.21 11.28 -27.38
CA PRO A 280 -31.43 11.62 -28.13
C PRO A 280 -31.84 13.09 -27.94
N GLY A 281 -32.51 13.67 -28.95
CA GLY A 281 -32.84 15.10 -28.96
C GLY A 281 -33.78 15.54 -27.81
N ASP A 282 -34.59 14.63 -27.27
CA ASP A 282 -35.49 14.83 -26.14
C ASP A 282 -34.88 14.40 -24.79
N TYR A 283 -33.65 13.90 -24.77
CA TYR A 283 -33.03 13.35 -23.56
C TYR A 283 -32.95 14.35 -22.41
N THR A 284 -32.67 15.62 -22.72
CA THR A 284 -32.58 16.70 -21.71
C THR A 284 -33.93 17.08 -21.10
N ALA A 285 -35.05 16.67 -21.71
CA ALA A 285 -36.36 16.80 -21.09
C ALA A 285 -36.53 15.85 -19.89
N PHE A 286 -35.80 14.73 -19.89
CA PHE A 286 -35.84 13.72 -18.81
C PHE A 286 -34.66 13.84 -17.85
N ILE A 287 -33.48 14.22 -18.37
CA ILE A 287 -32.23 14.29 -17.61
C ILE A 287 -31.70 15.73 -17.63
N SER A 288 -31.85 16.43 -16.50
CA SER A 288 -31.48 17.85 -16.37
C SER A 288 -29.98 18.13 -16.48
N LYS A 289 -29.14 17.16 -16.12
CA LYS A 289 -27.68 17.28 -16.11
C LYS A 289 -27.05 16.01 -16.70
N PRO A 290 -27.08 15.85 -18.03
CA PRO A 290 -26.49 14.68 -18.67
C PRO A 290 -24.99 14.61 -18.38
N MET A 291 -24.51 13.41 -18.08
CA MET A 291 -23.10 13.11 -17.82
C MET A 291 -22.69 11.87 -18.60
N ASP A 292 -21.51 11.96 -19.21
CA ASP A 292 -20.88 10.91 -19.99
C ASP A 292 -19.40 10.83 -19.62
N TRP A 293 -18.79 9.71 -19.95
CA TRP A 293 -17.39 9.43 -19.68
C TRP A 293 -16.45 10.46 -20.31
N GLU A 294 -16.71 10.88 -21.55
CA GLU A 294 -15.88 11.89 -22.24
C GLU A 294 -15.93 13.24 -21.52
N ARG A 295 -17.10 13.64 -21.03
CA ARG A 295 -17.26 14.83 -20.19
C ARG A 295 -16.51 14.72 -18.87
N VAL A 296 -16.61 13.57 -18.19
CA VAL A 296 -15.87 13.33 -16.94
C VAL A 296 -14.36 13.37 -17.21
N GLN A 297 -13.91 12.75 -18.31
CA GLN A 297 -12.51 12.75 -18.73
C GLN A 297 -12.01 14.17 -19.00
N LYS A 298 -12.77 14.97 -19.76
CA LYS A 298 -12.41 16.35 -20.07
C LYS A 298 -12.32 17.21 -18.82
N ASN A 299 -13.27 17.06 -17.88
CA ASN A 299 -13.22 17.77 -16.60
C ASN A 299 -11.96 17.40 -15.79
N LEU A 300 -11.55 16.14 -15.79
CA LEU A 300 -10.31 15.69 -15.15
C LEU A 300 -9.07 16.27 -15.84
N GLN A 301 -9.03 16.24 -17.18
CA GLN A 301 -7.95 16.81 -17.99
C GLN A 301 -7.79 18.33 -17.78
N SER A 302 -8.90 19.04 -17.60
CA SER A 302 -8.93 20.48 -17.30
C SER A 302 -8.95 20.79 -15.80
N ARG A 303 -8.60 19.83 -14.93
CA ARG A 303 -8.37 20.03 -13.48
C ARG A 303 -9.58 20.62 -12.73
N ARG A 304 -10.79 20.32 -13.18
CA ARG A 304 -12.03 20.92 -12.65
C ARG A 304 -12.57 20.26 -11.38
N TYR A 305 -12.01 19.13 -10.98
CA TYR A 305 -12.45 18.42 -9.78
C TYR A 305 -11.61 18.84 -8.59
N GLU A 306 -12.30 19.27 -7.52
CA GLU A 306 -11.64 19.66 -6.26
C GLU A 306 -11.41 18.46 -5.33
N SER A 307 -12.20 17.40 -5.46
CA SER A 307 -12.16 16.23 -4.59
C SER A 307 -12.42 14.93 -5.36
N PHE A 308 -12.14 13.80 -4.73
CA PHE A 308 -12.54 12.48 -5.26
C PHE A 308 -14.06 12.36 -5.42
N SER A 309 -14.85 12.96 -4.52
CA SER A 309 -16.32 12.96 -4.60
C SER A 309 -16.82 13.60 -5.89
N GLY A 310 -16.24 14.73 -6.30
CA GLY A 310 -16.64 15.40 -7.54
C GLY A 310 -16.49 14.52 -8.79
N ILE A 311 -15.61 13.51 -8.76
CA ILE A 311 -15.39 12.56 -9.86
C ILE A 311 -16.30 11.35 -9.76
N ALA A 312 -16.62 10.93 -8.54
CA ALA A 312 -17.40 9.72 -8.27
C ALA A 312 -18.92 9.93 -8.35
N GLU A 313 -19.40 11.16 -8.09
CA GLU A 313 -20.82 11.58 -8.13
C GLU A 313 -21.25 12.06 -9.51
#